data_AF-A0A7T5JPY0-F1
#
_entry.id   AF-A0A7T5JPY0-F1
#
_cell.length_a   1.000
_cell.length_b   1.000
_cell.length_c   1.000
_cell.angle_alpha   90.00
_cell.angle_beta   90.00
_cell.angle_gamma   90.00
#
_symmetry.space_group_name_H-M   'P 1'
#
loop_
_entity.id
_entity.type
_entity.pdbx_description
1 polymer ?
#
loop_
_entity_poly.entity_id
_entity_poly.type
_entity_poly.pdbx_seq_one_letter_code
_entity_poly.pdbx_strand_id
1 'polypeptide(L)'
;MVIVLEELYGMRSIPFMSAEVKIKPTLLRGGLPLREYIQQTKRSLLPSALPLQSYSLSEELVFFKGIAEQAEISLYFYDPAYTSIQNLYRVRNLLLPDHKLIPIPFDAMKSNKAELLYLMDALADWAGKQDAPLTYEKFLLHTQYFKSRCTPWSLVAEVGPFTHVKRHRRLHKPPAKPLFKQVYTHTDGKLKVHKTGHLLELWQQILAAKTEEKQAWVVRKGITTDLPGSDIIFDLENQTLPVHIPYVQAIFAPIHISNLLDARVPT
;
A
#
# COMPACT_ATOMS: atom_id res chain seq x y z
N MET A 1 6.94 8.41 -16.63
CA MET A 1 6.28 7.27 -15.95
C MET A 1 5.40 7.82 -14.85
N VAL A 2 4.23 7.22 -14.64
CA VAL A 2 3.29 7.59 -13.57
C VAL A 2 3.02 6.38 -12.68
N ILE A 3 2.89 6.59 -11.38
CA ILE A 3 2.41 5.56 -10.46
C ILE A 3 0.92 5.75 -10.24
N VAL A 4 0.14 4.70 -10.46
CA VAL A 4 -1.29 4.67 -10.17
C VAL A 4 -1.51 3.84 -8.91
N LEU A 5 -2.24 4.40 -7.95
CA LEU A 5 -2.64 3.74 -6.71
C LEU A 5 -4.15 3.66 -6.60
N GLU A 6 -4.67 2.58 -6.03
CA GLU A 6 -6.06 2.55 -5.60
C GLU A 6 -6.28 3.41 -4.34
N GLU A 7 -7.40 4.14 -4.33
CA GLU A 7 -7.86 4.92 -3.18
C GLU A 7 -7.98 4.09 -1.89
N LEU A 8 -8.18 2.76 -1.99
CA LEU A 8 -8.20 1.83 -0.86
C LEU A 8 -6.94 1.89 0.01
N TYR A 9 -5.79 2.31 -0.52
CA TYR A 9 -4.58 2.44 0.26
C TYR A 9 -4.55 3.68 1.16
N GLY A 10 -5.42 4.67 0.90
CA GLY A 10 -5.56 5.89 1.70
C GLY A 10 -4.48 6.94 1.49
N MET A 11 -3.51 6.69 0.60
CA MET A 11 -2.44 7.63 0.27
C MET A 11 -2.98 8.63 -0.77
N ARG A 12 -2.92 9.94 -0.47
CA ARG A 12 -3.48 10.98 -1.35
C ARG A 12 -2.40 11.71 -2.15
N SER A 13 -1.32 12.03 -1.48
CA SER A 13 -0.11 12.61 -2.04
C SER A 13 1.06 12.05 -1.26
N ILE A 14 2.19 11.89 -1.92
CA ILE A 14 3.40 11.35 -1.31
C ILE A 14 4.52 12.33 -1.61
N PRO A 15 4.75 13.31 -0.72
CA PRO A 15 5.49 14.53 -1.05
C PRO A 15 6.98 14.32 -1.30
N PHE A 16 7.52 13.17 -0.88
CA PHE A 16 8.93 12.83 -1.04
C PHE A 16 9.21 11.94 -2.26
N MET A 17 8.19 11.54 -3.02
CA MET A 17 8.41 10.74 -4.23
C MET A 17 8.67 11.63 -5.44
N SER A 18 9.67 11.24 -6.23
CA SER A 18 10.04 11.90 -7.49
C SER A 18 9.07 11.58 -8.63
N ALA A 19 8.41 10.41 -8.59
CA ALA A 19 7.44 10.01 -9.57
C ALA A 19 6.06 10.64 -9.31
N GLU A 20 5.37 11.03 -10.39
CA GLU A 20 3.99 11.49 -10.29
C GLU A 20 3.08 10.34 -9.84
N VAL A 21 2.22 10.61 -8.85
CA VAL A 21 1.26 9.65 -8.30
C VAL A 21 -0.15 10.08 -8.65
N LYS A 22 -0.92 9.19 -9.29
CA LYS A 22 -2.35 9.35 -9.55
C LYS A 22 -3.14 8.36 -8.69
N ILE A 23 -4.23 8.84 -8.11
CA ILE A 23 -5.12 8.00 -7.30
C ILE A 23 -6.32 7.60 -8.15
N LYS A 24 -6.49 6.31 -8.38
CA LYS A 24 -7.68 5.72 -8.99
C LYS A 24 -8.78 5.62 -7.92
N PRO A 25 -9.94 6.29 -8.13
CA PRO A 25 -11.04 6.25 -7.18
C PRO A 25 -11.53 4.82 -6.93
N THR A 26 -12.07 4.58 -5.73
CA THR A 26 -12.77 3.33 -5.41
C THR A 26 -14.27 3.60 -5.41
N LEU A 27 -15.02 2.78 -6.14
CA LEU A 27 -16.47 2.92 -6.24
C LEU A 27 -17.19 1.99 -5.27
N LEU A 28 -18.28 2.48 -4.70
CA LEU A 28 -19.28 1.68 -3.99
C LEU A 28 -20.37 1.24 -4.96
N ARG A 29 -21.15 0.23 -4.58
CA ARG A 29 -22.31 -0.22 -5.32
C ARG A 29 -23.27 0.95 -5.53
N GLY A 30 -23.55 1.26 -6.80
CA GLY A 30 -24.33 2.44 -7.20
C GLY A 30 -23.46 3.62 -7.68
N GLY A 31 -22.14 3.44 -7.80
CA GLY A 31 -21.23 4.40 -8.44
C GLY A 31 -20.73 5.52 -7.54
N LEU A 32 -21.12 5.57 -6.26
CA LEU A 32 -20.66 6.60 -5.33
C LEU A 32 -19.17 6.41 -4.99
N PRO A 33 -18.32 7.45 -5.10
CA PRO A 33 -16.93 7.36 -4.68
C PRO A 33 -16.78 7.09 -3.18
N LEU A 34 -15.81 6.24 -2.81
CA LEU A 34 -15.56 5.82 -1.44
C LEU A 34 -15.30 7.01 -0.51
N ARG A 35 -14.53 8.01 -0.97
CA ARG A 35 -14.23 9.20 -0.17
C ARG A 35 -15.47 10.01 0.18
N GLU A 36 -16.34 10.25 -0.79
CA GLU A 36 -17.59 10.99 -0.55
C GLU A 36 -18.44 10.27 0.49
N TYR A 37 -18.54 8.95 0.38
CA TYR A 37 -19.25 8.12 1.34
C TYR A 37 -18.65 8.21 2.75
N ILE A 38 -17.33 8.11 2.91
CA ILE A 38 -16.68 8.22 4.23
C ILE A 38 -16.89 9.61 4.84
N GLN A 39 -16.85 10.67 4.03
CA GLN A 39 -17.03 12.05 4.50
C GLN A 39 -18.48 12.33 4.93
N GLN A 40 -19.46 11.79 4.21
CA GLN A 40 -20.89 12.03 4.47
C GLN A 40 -21.44 11.17 5.61
N THR A 41 -20.87 9.97 5.84
CA THR A 41 -21.49 9.03 6.77
C THR A 41 -21.13 9.37 8.23
N LYS A 42 -22.15 9.70 9.04
CA LYS A 42 -21.98 9.97 10.48
C LYS A 42 -21.37 8.75 11.18
N ARG A 43 -20.42 9.01 12.09
CA ARG A 43 -19.60 8.01 12.84
C ARG A 43 -20.38 6.85 13.48
N SER A 44 -21.65 7.04 13.82
CA SER A 44 -22.49 6.06 14.51
C SER A 44 -23.26 5.11 13.59
N LEU A 45 -23.26 5.31 12.26
CA LEU A 45 -24.12 4.59 11.30
C LEU A 45 -23.33 3.80 10.24
N LEU A 46 -22.06 3.53 10.51
CA LEU A 46 -21.15 2.97 9.51
C LEU A 46 -21.36 1.45 9.38
N PRO A 47 -21.65 0.92 8.16
CA PRO A 47 -21.96 -0.49 7.98
C PRO A 47 -20.75 -1.39 8.25
N SER A 48 -21.05 -2.65 8.57
CA SER A 48 -20.03 -3.65 8.91
C SER A 48 -19.20 -4.16 7.72
N ALA A 49 -19.54 -3.77 6.50
CA ALA A 49 -18.75 -4.00 5.30
C ALA A 49 -19.13 -2.97 4.24
N LEU A 50 -18.14 -2.40 3.57
CA LEU A 50 -18.36 -1.51 2.43
C LEU A 50 -18.70 -2.33 1.17
N PRO A 51 -19.83 -2.06 0.51
CA PRO A 51 -20.21 -2.74 -0.73
C PRO A 51 -19.39 -2.16 -1.90
N LEU A 52 -18.12 -2.52 -2.00
CA LEU A 52 -17.27 -2.07 -3.10
C LEU A 52 -17.75 -2.64 -4.44
N GLN A 53 -17.65 -1.84 -5.50
CA GLN A 53 -17.95 -2.21 -6.87
C GLN A 53 -16.69 -2.06 -7.72
N SER A 54 -16.23 -3.16 -8.31
CA SER A 54 -15.11 -3.17 -9.25
C SER A 54 -15.47 -2.41 -10.53
N TYR A 55 -14.47 -1.82 -11.17
CA TYR A 55 -14.63 -1.21 -12.49
C TYR A 55 -14.87 -2.30 -13.55
N SER A 56 -15.77 -2.01 -14.49
CA SER A 56 -15.91 -2.76 -15.73
C SER A 56 -14.70 -2.54 -16.64
N LEU A 57 -14.53 -3.41 -17.63
CA LEU A 57 -13.45 -3.28 -18.62
C LEU A 57 -13.45 -1.91 -19.32
N SER A 58 -14.63 -1.40 -19.66
CA SER A 58 -14.77 -0.10 -20.33
C SER A 58 -14.38 1.06 -19.42
N GLU A 59 -14.76 1.02 -18.15
CA GLU A 59 -14.39 2.07 -17.18
C GLU A 59 -12.89 2.05 -16.88
N GLU A 60 -12.28 0.86 -16.77
CA GLU A 60 -10.81 0.73 -16.65
C GLU A 60 -10.11 1.33 -17.88
N LEU A 61 -10.59 1.02 -19.09
CA LEU A 61 -10.00 1.53 -20.32
C LEU A 61 -10.09 3.06 -20.40
N VAL A 62 -11.24 3.65 -20.03
CA VAL A 62 -11.41 5.11 -20.00
C VAL A 62 -10.42 5.74 -19.02
N PHE A 63 -10.30 5.19 -17.81
CA PHE A 63 -9.35 5.71 -16.81
C PHE A 63 -7.91 5.68 -17.33
N PHE A 64 -7.45 4.53 -17.84
CA PHE A 64 -6.06 4.39 -18.28
C PHE A 64 -5.74 5.08 -19.60
N LYS A 65 -6.72 5.33 -20.48
CA LYS A 65 -6.53 6.20 -21.64
C LYS A 65 -6.16 7.63 -21.23
N GLY A 66 -6.82 8.18 -20.21
CA GLY A 66 -6.45 9.50 -19.68
C GLY A 66 -5.05 9.55 -19.06
N ILE A 67 -4.53 8.41 -18.57
CA ILE A 67 -3.14 8.29 -18.10
C ILE A 67 -2.17 8.16 -19.28
N ALA A 68 -2.55 7.43 -20.33
CA ALA A 68 -1.74 7.23 -21.53
C ALA A 68 -1.41 8.55 -22.25
N GLU A 69 -2.30 9.54 -22.16
CA GLU A 69 -2.05 10.90 -22.68
C GLU A 69 -0.92 11.65 -21.93
N GLN A 70 -0.59 11.22 -20.70
CA GLN A 70 0.36 11.93 -19.82
C GLN A 70 1.68 11.18 -19.66
N ALA A 71 1.68 9.85 -19.82
CA ALA A 71 2.87 9.05 -19.65
C ALA A 71 2.84 7.77 -20.48
N GLU A 72 3.98 7.39 -21.03
CA GLU A 72 4.16 6.13 -21.78
C GLU A 72 4.08 4.88 -20.90
N ILE A 73 4.43 5.00 -19.62
CA ILE A 73 4.49 3.87 -18.67
C ILE A 73 3.70 4.22 -17.43
N SER A 74 2.82 3.31 -17.00
CA SER A 74 2.18 3.37 -15.69
C SER A 74 2.45 2.12 -14.85
N LEU A 75 2.84 2.34 -13.59
CA LEU A 75 2.91 1.29 -12.57
C LEU A 75 1.62 1.33 -11.76
N TYR A 76 0.76 0.32 -11.89
CA TYR A 76 -0.52 0.30 -11.20
C TYR A 76 -0.50 -0.69 -10.03
N PHE A 77 -0.41 -0.16 -8.81
CA PHE A 77 -0.59 -0.98 -7.61
C PHE A 77 -2.09 -1.13 -7.34
N TYR A 78 -2.58 -2.37 -7.37
CA TYR A 78 -4.00 -2.69 -7.28
C TYR A 78 -4.29 -3.77 -6.24
N ASP A 79 -5.46 -3.71 -5.59
CA ASP A 79 -5.93 -4.74 -4.69
C ASP A 79 -6.61 -5.86 -5.50
N PRO A 80 -6.06 -7.09 -5.53
CA PRO A 80 -6.65 -8.20 -6.27
C PRO A 80 -8.01 -8.65 -5.73
N ALA A 81 -8.41 -8.26 -4.52
CA ALA A 81 -9.74 -8.49 -3.99
C ALA A 81 -10.77 -7.46 -4.50
N TYR A 82 -10.33 -6.39 -5.17
CA TYR A 82 -11.18 -5.34 -5.74
C TYR A 82 -11.08 -5.29 -7.26
N THR A 83 -9.90 -5.44 -7.84
CA THR A 83 -9.65 -5.27 -9.28
C THR A 83 -9.24 -6.59 -9.94
N SER A 84 -9.88 -6.90 -11.07
CA SER A 84 -9.64 -8.14 -11.83
C SER A 84 -8.40 -8.03 -12.70
N ILE A 85 -7.42 -8.89 -12.45
CA ILE A 85 -6.20 -8.99 -13.27
C ILE A 85 -6.50 -9.33 -14.74
N GLN A 86 -7.56 -10.10 -15.00
CA GLN A 86 -7.97 -10.42 -16.38
C GLN A 86 -8.43 -9.18 -17.14
N ASN A 87 -9.15 -8.28 -16.47
CA ASN A 87 -9.54 -7.00 -17.07
C ASN A 87 -8.29 -6.15 -17.31
N LEU A 88 -7.36 -6.08 -16.36
CA LEU A 88 -6.12 -5.30 -16.52
C LEU A 88 -5.25 -5.81 -17.67
N TYR A 89 -5.16 -7.12 -17.90
CA TYR A 89 -4.45 -7.65 -19.06
C TYR A 89 -5.11 -7.28 -20.39
N ARG A 90 -6.45 -7.24 -20.45
CA ARG A 90 -7.17 -6.77 -21.64
C ARG A 90 -6.93 -5.28 -21.86
N VAL A 91 -7.05 -4.45 -20.82
CA VAL A 91 -6.76 -3.00 -20.89
C VAL A 91 -5.34 -2.77 -21.37
N ARG A 92 -4.35 -3.42 -20.76
CA ARG A 92 -2.94 -3.35 -21.18
C ARG A 92 -2.80 -3.64 -22.67
N ASN A 93 -3.37 -4.74 -23.16
CA ASN A 93 -3.23 -5.12 -24.56
C ASN A 93 -3.91 -4.11 -25.51
N LEU A 94 -5.01 -3.47 -25.08
CA LEU A 94 -5.73 -2.45 -25.86
C LEU A 94 -5.02 -1.08 -25.87
N LEU A 95 -4.16 -0.82 -24.89
CA LEU A 95 -3.39 0.42 -24.79
C LEU A 95 -2.03 0.34 -25.49
N LEU A 96 -1.58 -0.85 -25.87
CA LEU A 96 -0.35 -1.02 -26.62
C LEU A 96 -0.55 -0.64 -28.10
N PRO A 97 0.50 -0.13 -28.78
CA PRO A 97 1.86 0.08 -28.25
C PRO A 97 2.03 1.38 -27.45
N ASP A 98 1.04 2.28 -27.51
CA ASP A 98 1.14 3.67 -27.06
C ASP A 98 1.39 3.81 -25.55
N HIS A 99 0.90 2.86 -24.75
CA HIS A 99 1.04 2.90 -23.30
C HIS A 99 1.28 1.53 -22.68
N LYS A 100 2.32 1.46 -21.85
CA LYS A 100 2.71 0.27 -21.08
C LYS A 100 2.12 0.34 -19.66
N LEU A 101 1.01 -0.36 -19.47
CA LEU A 101 0.41 -0.60 -18.15
C LEU A 101 1.04 -1.83 -17.48
N ILE A 102 1.65 -1.63 -16.30
CA ILE A 102 2.28 -2.68 -15.49
C ILE A 102 1.45 -2.86 -14.21
N PRO A 103 0.56 -3.87 -14.16
CA PRO A 103 -0.23 -4.14 -12.95
C PRO A 103 0.62 -4.86 -11.89
N ILE A 104 0.65 -4.32 -10.67
CA ILE A 104 1.40 -4.84 -9.52
C ILE A 104 0.40 -5.20 -8.41
N PRO A 105 0.17 -6.48 -8.10
CA PRO A 105 -0.79 -6.87 -7.07
C PRO A 105 -0.28 -6.49 -5.68
N PHE A 106 -1.12 -5.79 -4.93
CA PHE A 106 -0.85 -5.40 -3.56
C PHE A 106 -2.14 -5.44 -2.72
N ASP A 107 -2.34 -6.52 -1.97
CA ASP A 107 -3.55 -6.72 -1.14
C ASP A 107 -3.63 -5.64 -0.05
N ALA A 108 -4.58 -4.72 -0.13
CA ALA A 108 -4.66 -3.56 0.76
C ALA A 108 -4.98 -3.95 2.21
N MET A 109 -5.50 -5.17 2.41
CA MET A 109 -6.01 -5.67 3.69
C MET A 109 -4.95 -6.49 4.43
N LYS A 110 -4.06 -7.17 3.70
CA LYS A 110 -3.01 -8.03 4.29
C LYS A 110 -1.62 -7.40 4.23
N SER A 111 -1.39 -6.49 3.30
CA SER A 111 -0.05 -5.99 3.02
C SER A 111 0.26 -4.74 3.86
N ASN A 112 1.55 -4.51 4.07
CA ASN A 112 2.07 -3.45 4.89
C ASN A 112 2.18 -2.15 4.07
N LYS A 113 1.50 -1.06 4.46
CA LYS A 113 1.53 0.18 3.65
C LYS A 113 2.91 0.84 3.59
N ALA A 114 3.80 0.59 4.56
CA ALA A 114 5.19 1.03 4.45
C ALA A 114 5.94 0.25 3.36
N GLU A 115 5.61 -1.04 3.18
CA GLU A 115 6.08 -1.83 2.03
C GLU A 115 5.60 -1.24 0.71
N LEU A 116 4.33 -0.83 0.61
CA LEU A 116 3.82 -0.16 -0.60
C LEU A 116 4.64 1.09 -0.93
N LEU A 117 4.80 2.01 0.02
CA LEU A 117 5.54 3.27 -0.20
C LEU A 117 6.97 3.02 -0.67
N TYR A 118 7.65 2.11 0.01
CA TYR A 118 9.02 1.75 -0.35
C TYR A 118 9.09 1.09 -1.72
N LEU A 119 8.15 0.21 -2.08
CA LEU A 119 8.13 -0.42 -3.41
C LEU A 119 7.89 0.61 -4.51
N MET A 120 7.00 1.57 -4.28
CA MET A 120 6.76 2.67 -5.23
C MET A 120 8.04 3.46 -5.48
N ASP A 121 8.74 3.84 -4.42
CA ASP A 121 10.01 4.58 -4.50
C ASP A 121 11.11 3.76 -5.18
N ALA A 122 11.36 2.54 -4.70
CA ALA A 122 12.41 1.66 -5.21
C ALA A 122 12.19 1.25 -6.67
N LEU A 123 10.94 0.94 -7.07
CA LEU A 123 10.64 0.59 -8.45
C LEU A 123 10.71 1.81 -9.37
N ALA A 124 10.32 2.99 -8.88
CA ALA A 124 10.40 4.20 -9.67
C ALA A 124 11.85 4.65 -9.91
N ASP A 125 12.67 4.65 -8.85
CA ASP A 125 14.11 4.91 -8.94
C ASP A 125 14.81 3.90 -9.84
N TRP A 126 14.54 2.61 -9.64
CA TRP A 126 15.08 1.56 -10.50
C TRP A 126 14.68 1.76 -11.95
N ALA A 127 13.38 1.91 -12.25
CA ALA A 127 12.91 2.05 -13.62
C ALA A 127 13.47 3.30 -14.33
N GLY A 128 13.69 4.39 -13.59
CA GLY A 128 14.30 5.62 -14.12
C GLY A 128 15.78 5.49 -14.48
N LYS A 129 16.47 4.45 -14.00
CA LYS A 129 17.91 4.20 -14.24
C LYS A 129 18.19 3.19 -15.35
N GLN A 130 17.15 2.68 -16.02
CA GLN A 130 17.30 1.56 -16.96
C GLN A 130 17.39 2.07 -18.40
N ASP A 131 18.49 1.74 -19.07
CA ASP A 131 18.72 2.12 -20.48
C ASP A 131 17.91 1.24 -21.45
N ALA A 132 17.53 0.04 -21.02
CA ALA A 132 16.82 -0.93 -21.85
C ALA A 132 15.30 -0.87 -21.64
N PRO A 133 14.48 -1.19 -22.67
CA PRO A 133 13.05 -1.32 -22.52
C PRO A 133 12.69 -2.32 -21.43
N LEU A 134 11.91 -1.86 -20.44
CA LEU A 134 11.48 -2.68 -19.33
C LEU A 134 10.32 -3.58 -19.72
N THR A 135 10.43 -4.87 -19.40
CA THR A 135 9.37 -5.86 -19.59
C THR A 135 8.58 -6.05 -18.29
N TYR A 136 7.36 -6.56 -18.43
CA TYR A 136 6.50 -6.87 -17.29
C TYR A 136 7.15 -7.88 -16.33
N GLU A 137 7.82 -8.90 -16.87
CA GLU A 137 8.49 -9.95 -16.11
C GLU A 137 9.63 -9.38 -15.26
N LYS A 138 10.41 -8.43 -15.81
CA LYS A 138 11.47 -7.75 -15.06
C LYS A 138 10.90 -6.96 -13.88
N PHE A 139 9.80 -6.24 -14.07
CA PHE A 139 9.13 -5.52 -12.98
C PHE A 139 8.65 -6.45 -11.86
N LEU A 140 8.05 -7.60 -12.22
CA LEU A 140 7.60 -8.57 -11.23
C LEU A 140 8.77 -9.17 -10.44
N LEU A 141 9.85 -9.55 -11.11
CA LEU A 141 11.05 -10.09 -10.49
C LEU A 141 11.66 -9.08 -9.49
N HIS A 142 11.79 -7.81 -9.90
CA HIS A 142 12.32 -6.75 -9.04
C HIS A 142 11.38 -6.43 -7.87
N THR A 143 10.07 -6.45 -8.10
CA THR A 143 9.08 -6.32 -7.02
C THR A 143 9.28 -7.41 -5.97
N GLN A 144 9.42 -8.67 -6.38
CA GLN A 144 9.67 -9.79 -5.47
C GLN A 144 11.01 -9.66 -4.76
N TYR A 145 12.06 -9.29 -5.48
CA TYR A 145 13.38 -9.05 -4.91
C TYR A 145 13.33 -7.97 -3.82
N PHE A 146 12.76 -6.80 -4.09
CA PHE A 146 12.64 -5.73 -3.10
C PHE A 146 11.81 -6.14 -1.89
N LYS A 147 10.68 -6.84 -2.10
CA LYS A 147 9.87 -7.40 -0.99
C LYS A 147 10.68 -8.37 -0.12
N SER A 148 11.49 -9.23 -0.72
CA SER A 148 12.30 -10.22 0.01
C SER A 148 13.36 -9.61 0.92
N ARG A 149 13.75 -8.35 0.68
CA ARG A 149 14.74 -7.62 1.48
C ARG A 149 14.11 -6.87 2.65
N CYS A 150 12.78 -6.78 2.68
CA CYS A 150 12.04 -6.07 3.70
C CYS A 150 11.73 -6.97 4.90
N THR A 151 11.77 -6.38 6.09
CA THR A 151 11.25 -7.01 7.31
C THR A 151 10.01 -6.25 7.77
N PRO A 152 8.78 -6.75 7.53
CA PRO A 152 7.56 -6.04 7.83
C PRO A 152 7.15 -6.17 9.30
N TRP A 153 6.69 -5.06 9.87
CA TRP A 153 6.17 -4.94 11.21
C TRP A 153 4.82 -4.22 11.21
N SER A 154 3.92 -4.59 12.10
CA SER A 154 2.63 -3.92 12.24
C SER A 154 2.21 -3.86 13.71
N LEU A 155 1.89 -2.66 14.19
CA LEU A 155 1.35 -2.37 15.51
C LEU A 155 -0.05 -1.80 15.34
N VAL A 156 -1.05 -2.39 15.99
CA VAL A 156 -2.46 -1.96 15.85
C VAL A 156 -3.08 -1.78 17.23
N ALA A 157 -3.86 -0.73 17.42
CA ALA A 157 -4.53 -0.42 18.68
C ALA A 157 -5.66 -1.41 19.06
N GLU A 158 -6.14 -2.27 18.14
CA GLU A 158 -7.19 -3.25 18.41
C GLU A 158 -7.14 -4.47 17.45
N VAL A 159 -7.37 -5.70 17.95
CA VAL A 159 -7.27 -6.96 17.18
C VAL A 159 -8.50 -7.24 16.34
N GLY A 160 -9.68 -6.94 16.86
CA GLY A 160 -10.96 -7.42 16.33
C GLY A 160 -11.24 -7.14 14.85
N PRO A 161 -10.78 -6.01 14.27
CA PRO A 161 -10.93 -5.74 12.84
C PRO A 161 -9.73 -6.14 11.98
N PHE A 162 -8.51 -6.10 12.52
CA PHE A 162 -7.30 -6.40 11.76
C PHE A 162 -7.09 -7.90 11.55
N THR A 163 -7.61 -8.79 12.41
CA THR A 163 -7.41 -10.24 12.25
C THR A 163 -8.47 -10.93 11.38
N HIS A 164 -9.54 -10.22 11.02
CA HIS A 164 -10.61 -10.75 10.19
C HIS A 164 -10.71 -9.97 8.88
N VAL A 165 -10.38 -10.62 7.76
CA VAL A 165 -10.42 -10.01 6.41
C VAL A 165 -11.75 -9.28 6.15
N LYS A 166 -12.89 -9.85 6.57
CA LYS A 166 -14.22 -9.22 6.40
C LYS A 166 -14.45 -7.95 7.25
N ARG A 167 -13.55 -7.61 8.18
CA ARG A 167 -13.71 -6.53 9.16
C ARG A 167 -12.78 -5.33 8.95
N HIS A 168 -11.80 -5.40 8.06
CA HIS A 168 -10.95 -4.25 7.70
C HIS A 168 -11.68 -3.17 6.88
N ARG A 169 -12.83 -3.51 6.30
CA ARG A 169 -13.73 -2.55 5.65
C ARG A 169 -14.79 -2.00 6.61
N ARG A 170 -14.49 -1.98 7.91
CA ARG A 170 -15.35 -1.42 8.96
C ARG A 170 -14.77 -0.12 9.46
N LEU A 171 -15.63 0.70 10.02
CA LEU A 171 -15.30 2.01 10.56
C LEU A 171 -15.54 1.95 12.07
N HIS A 172 -14.58 2.44 12.87
CA HIS A 172 -14.50 2.11 14.30
C HIS A 172 -14.64 3.35 15.20
N LYS A 173 -15.00 3.13 16.48
CA LYS A 173 -14.87 4.14 17.53
C LYS A 173 -13.42 4.11 18.04
N PRO A 174 -12.74 5.26 18.22
CA PRO A 174 -11.38 5.29 18.74
C PRO A 174 -11.34 4.81 20.20
N PRO A 175 -10.37 3.98 20.61
CA PRO A 175 -10.23 3.52 21.99
C PRO A 175 -9.77 4.65 22.92
N ALA A 176 -10.23 4.63 24.18
CA ALA A 176 -9.92 5.65 25.18
C ALA A 176 -8.44 5.65 25.65
N LYS A 177 -7.79 4.48 25.65
CA LYS A 177 -6.34 4.29 25.84
C LYS A 177 -5.89 3.07 25.03
N PRO A 178 -5.25 3.23 23.86
CA PRO A 178 -4.88 2.09 23.05
C PRO A 178 -3.67 1.36 23.65
N LEU A 179 -3.88 0.18 24.20
CA LEU A 179 -2.82 -0.83 24.20
C LEU A 179 -2.62 -1.26 22.75
N PHE A 180 -1.37 -1.22 22.29
CA PHE A 180 -1.02 -1.64 20.95
C PHE A 180 -0.68 -3.13 20.95
N LYS A 181 -0.89 -3.75 19.79
CA LYS A 181 -0.61 -5.15 19.56
C LYS A 181 0.28 -5.29 18.35
N GLN A 182 1.39 -5.99 18.54
CA GLN A 182 2.26 -6.40 17.46
C GLN A 182 1.62 -7.59 16.74
N VAL A 183 1.34 -7.40 15.46
CA VAL A 183 0.68 -8.39 14.60
C VAL A 183 1.62 -8.80 13.46
N TYR A 184 1.53 -10.07 13.08
CA TYR A 184 2.25 -10.63 11.94
C TYR A 184 1.33 -11.52 11.11
N THR A 185 1.62 -11.64 9.81
CA THR A 185 0.94 -12.58 8.92
C THR A 185 1.60 -13.94 9.07
N HIS A 186 0.83 -14.92 9.55
CA HIS A 186 1.28 -16.31 9.67
C HIS A 186 1.27 -17.00 8.30
N THR A 187 1.94 -18.15 8.17
CA THR A 187 2.09 -18.89 6.90
C THR A 187 0.77 -19.29 6.24
N ASP A 188 -0.32 -19.40 7.01
CA ASP A 188 -1.69 -19.65 6.54
C ASP A 188 -2.43 -18.37 6.08
N GLY A 189 -1.73 -17.24 6.01
CA GLY A 189 -2.26 -15.95 5.61
C GLY A 189 -3.15 -15.27 6.66
N LYS A 190 -3.26 -15.83 7.87
CA LYS A 190 -4.00 -15.22 8.97
C LYS A 190 -3.11 -14.28 9.78
N LEU A 191 -3.67 -13.17 10.24
CA LEU A 191 -2.98 -12.25 11.13
C LEU A 191 -3.05 -12.78 12.57
N LYS A 192 -1.89 -12.93 13.22
CA LYS A 192 -1.74 -13.38 14.61
C LYS A 192 -1.13 -12.28 15.46
N VAL A 193 -1.53 -12.24 16.73
CA VAL A 193 -0.94 -11.35 17.74
C VAL A 193 0.30 -12.01 18.31
N HIS A 194 1.43 -11.29 18.30
CA HIS A 194 2.65 -11.72 18.94
C HIS A 194 2.78 -11.15 20.36
N LYS A 195 2.57 -9.83 20.52
CA LYS A 195 2.75 -9.12 21.79
C LYS A 195 1.74 -8.00 21.95
N THR A 196 1.41 -7.65 23.20
CA THR A 196 0.58 -6.49 23.57
C THR A 196 1.36 -5.59 24.52
N GLY A 197 1.26 -4.27 24.37
CA GLY A 197 1.98 -3.31 25.22
C GLY A 197 1.72 -1.86 24.83
N HIS A 198 2.46 -0.92 25.43
CA HIS A 198 2.42 0.48 25.01
C HIS A 198 3.15 0.67 23.67
N LEU A 199 2.73 1.68 22.89
CA LEU A 199 3.27 1.93 21.56
C LEU A 199 4.79 2.03 21.54
N LEU A 200 5.35 2.90 22.39
CA LEU A 200 6.79 3.19 22.40
C LEU A 200 7.61 1.97 22.86
N GLU A 201 7.11 1.20 23.82
CA GLU A 201 7.78 -0.03 24.28
C GLU A 201 7.85 -1.08 23.18
N LEU A 202 6.74 -1.28 22.44
CA LEU A 202 6.70 -2.19 21.31
C LEU A 202 7.57 -1.68 20.15
N TRP A 203 7.56 -0.36 19.91
CA TRP A 203 8.38 0.25 18.87
C TRP A 203 9.88 0.10 19.14
N GLN A 204 10.34 0.35 20.37
CA GLN A 204 11.75 0.16 20.75
C GLN A 204 12.20 -1.30 20.56
N GLN A 205 11.34 -2.27 20.85
CA GLN A 205 11.64 -3.68 20.61
C GLN A 205 11.74 -4.02 19.13
N ILE A 206 10.87 -3.44 18.29
CA ILE A 206 10.97 -3.55 16.83
C ILE A 206 12.28 -2.92 16.34
N LEU A 207 12.61 -1.72 16.82
CA LEU A 207 13.80 -0.98 16.43
C LEU A 207 15.10 -1.72 16.78
N ALA A 208 15.12 -2.52 17.86
CA ALA A 208 16.27 -3.35 18.22
C ALA A 208 16.64 -4.39 17.14
N ALA A 209 15.73 -4.71 16.21
CA ALA A 209 16.00 -5.58 15.07
C ALA A 209 16.47 -4.83 13.80
N LYS A 210 16.59 -3.49 13.85
CA LYS A 210 17.11 -2.66 12.75
C LYS A 210 18.63 -2.75 12.72
N THR A 211 19.18 -3.16 11.58
CA THR A 211 20.63 -3.12 11.32
C THR A 211 21.02 -1.77 10.72
N GLU A 212 22.28 -1.37 10.83
CA GLU A 212 22.80 -0.11 10.28
C GLU A 212 22.61 -0.01 8.75
N GLU A 213 22.62 -1.14 8.03
CA GLU A 213 22.40 -1.20 6.58
C GLU A 213 20.94 -0.98 6.15
N LYS A 214 20.01 -0.83 7.11
CA LYS A 214 18.58 -0.72 6.85
C LYS A 214 18.00 0.60 7.35
N GLN A 215 17.08 1.16 6.58
CA GLN A 215 16.21 2.27 6.93
C GLN A 215 14.85 1.76 7.41
N ALA A 216 14.28 2.46 8.37
CA ALA A 216 12.94 2.29 8.87
C ALA A 216 11.97 3.20 8.12
N TRP A 217 11.16 2.58 7.27
CA TRP A 217 10.02 3.22 6.63
C TRP A 217 8.77 2.97 7.45
N VAL A 218 8.03 4.01 7.76
CA VAL A 218 6.91 3.96 8.69
C VAL A 218 5.69 4.66 8.08
N VAL A 219 4.57 3.96 8.09
CA VAL A 219 3.24 4.52 7.85
C VAL A 219 2.48 4.51 9.16
N ARG A 220 2.03 5.69 9.61
CA ARG A 220 1.24 5.81 10.83
C ARG A 220 -0.13 6.41 10.52
N LYS A 221 -1.13 6.00 11.30
CA LYS A 221 -2.49 6.55 11.25
C LYS A 221 -3.01 6.75 12.65
N GLY A 222 -3.60 7.91 12.93
CA GLY A 222 -4.25 8.20 14.21
C GLY A 222 -3.32 8.19 15.41
N ILE A 223 -2.02 8.37 15.17
CA ILE A 223 -0.96 8.37 16.18
C ILE A 223 -0.17 9.66 16.00
N THR A 224 -0.11 10.45 17.06
CA THR A 224 0.68 11.69 17.12
C THR A 224 1.97 11.52 17.89
N THR A 225 2.13 10.38 18.58
CA THR A 225 3.36 10.04 19.30
C THR A 225 4.53 9.92 18.33
N ASP A 226 5.65 10.52 18.70
CA ASP A 226 6.88 10.41 17.94
C ASP A 226 7.45 8.98 17.98
N LEU A 227 8.07 8.54 16.90
CA LEU A 227 8.60 7.19 16.74
C LEU A 227 10.11 7.28 16.48
N PRO A 228 10.94 7.37 17.54
CA PRO A 228 12.38 7.61 17.40
C PRO A 228 13.06 6.50 16.57
N GLY A 229 14.06 6.85 15.77
CA GLY A 229 14.78 5.92 14.90
C GLY A 229 14.07 5.56 13.59
N SER A 230 12.92 6.18 13.31
CA SER A 230 12.29 6.16 11.98
C SER A 230 13.04 7.10 11.04
N ASP A 231 13.37 6.63 9.84
CA ASP A 231 14.05 7.45 8.83
C ASP A 231 13.05 8.15 7.92
N ILE A 232 11.97 7.43 7.56
CA ILE A 232 10.88 7.95 6.73
C ILE A 232 9.56 7.69 7.44
N ILE A 233 8.77 8.74 7.64
CA ILE A 233 7.44 8.68 8.23
C ILE A 233 6.42 9.25 7.25
N PHE A 234 5.35 8.50 7.02
CA PHE A 234 4.20 8.94 6.25
C PHE A 234 2.92 8.84 7.09
N ASP A 235 2.24 9.97 7.21
CA ASP A 235 1.01 10.12 7.97
C ASP A 235 -0.23 9.91 7.09
N LEU A 236 -1.03 8.91 7.43
CA LEU A 236 -2.33 8.70 6.82
C LEU A 236 -3.42 9.47 7.56
N GLU A 237 -4.36 10.02 6.80
CA GLU A 237 -5.55 10.61 7.37
C GLU A 237 -6.39 9.58 8.13
N ASN A 238 -6.96 10.00 9.26
CA ASN A 238 -7.81 9.14 10.08
C ASN A 238 -9.07 8.63 9.38
N GLN A 239 -9.46 9.30 8.29
CA GLN A 239 -10.60 8.97 7.44
C GLN A 239 -10.24 7.97 6.33
N THR A 240 -9.08 7.31 6.41
CA THR A 240 -8.68 6.22 5.49
C THR A 240 -8.95 4.85 6.07
N LEU A 241 -9.15 3.84 5.22
CA LEU A 241 -9.41 2.48 5.68
C LEU A 241 -8.21 1.86 6.43
N PRO A 242 -8.46 1.01 7.44
CA PRO A 242 -9.71 0.90 8.20
C PRO A 242 -10.00 2.16 9.04
N VAL A 243 -11.15 2.81 8.87
CA VAL A 243 -11.36 4.18 9.40
C VAL A 243 -11.35 4.22 10.92
N HIS A 244 -10.68 5.26 11.45
CA HIS A 244 -10.52 5.54 12.88
C HIS A 244 -9.85 4.43 13.69
N ILE A 245 -9.12 3.52 13.03
CA ILE A 245 -8.26 2.56 13.73
C ILE A 245 -6.82 3.07 13.71
N PRO A 246 -6.26 3.45 14.86
CA PRO A 246 -4.85 3.80 14.93
C PRO A 246 -3.95 2.59 14.66
N TYR A 247 -2.91 2.78 13.86
CA TYR A 247 -1.88 1.78 13.62
C TYR A 247 -0.55 2.40 13.24
N VAL A 248 0.51 1.61 13.41
CA VAL A 248 1.83 1.80 12.79
C VAL A 248 2.09 0.58 11.92
N GLN A 249 2.41 0.78 10.66
CA GLN A 249 2.97 -0.23 9.79
C GLN A 249 4.38 0.21 9.42
N ALA A 250 5.36 -0.67 9.59
CA ALA A 250 6.75 -0.33 9.33
C ALA A 250 7.43 -1.44 8.53
N ILE A 251 8.47 -1.09 7.79
CA ILE A 251 9.41 -2.06 7.25
C ILE A 251 10.83 -1.61 7.59
N PHE A 252 11.75 -2.56 7.69
CA PHE A 252 13.17 -2.28 7.57
C PHE A 252 13.63 -2.70 6.18
N ALA A 253 14.09 -1.73 5.39
CA ALA A 253 14.52 -1.89 4.00
C ALA A 253 15.97 -1.39 3.82
N PRO A 254 16.77 -1.97 2.89
CA PRO A 254 18.13 -1.50 2.67
C PRO A 254 18.24 -0.02 2.23
N ILE A 255 19.30 0.68 2.65
CA ILE A 255 19.55 2.10 2.32
C ILE A 255 19.84 2.31 0.81
N HIS A 256 20.57 1.40 0.15
CA HIS A 256 21.09 1.58 -1.22
C HIS A 256 20.72 0.43 -2.16
N ILE A 257 19.52 0.45 -2.70
CA ILE A 257 19.02 -0.70 -3.47
C ILE A 257 19.33 -0.60 -4.95
N SER A 258 19.29 0.61 -5.53
CA SER A 258 19.59 0.79 -6.95
C SER A 258 21.03 0.36 -7.30
N ASN A 259 21.98 0.48 -6.37
CA ASN A 259 23.38 0.08 -6.59
C ASN A 259 23.61 -1.45 -6.50
N LEU A 260 22.65 -2.21 -5.97
CA LEU A 260 22.80 -3.66 -5.77
C LEU A 260 22.25 -4.50 -6.93
N LEU A 261 21.51 -3.88 -7.85
CA LEU A 261 20.79 -4.58 -8.92
C LEU A 261 21.68 -4.92 -10.12
N ASP A 262 22.72 -4.11 -10.38
CA ASP A 262 23.66 -4.37 -11.48
C ASP A 262 24.54 -5.61 -11.25
N ALA A 263 24.57 -6.17 -10.03
CA ALA A 263 25.50 -7.24 -9.67
C ALA A 263 24.87 -8.62 -9.45
N ARG A 264 23.54 -8.76 -9.25
CA ARG A 264 23.00 -9.96 -8.56
C ARG A 264 21.64 -10.50 -8.98
N VAL A 265 20.97 -9.96 -10.00
CA VAL A 265 19.73 -10.58 -10.50
C VAL A 265 20.12 -11.56 -11.60
N PRO A 266 20.15 -12.90 -11.36
CA PRO A 266 20.41 -13.86 -12.42
C PRO A 266 19.31 -13.72 -13.49
N THR A 267 19.76 -13.54 -14.73
CA THR A 267 18.95 -13.52 -15.95
C THR A 267 18.19 -14.81 -16.17
#